data_AF-A0A964VDM7-F1
#
_entry.id   AF-A0A964VDM7-F1
#
_cell.length_a   1.000
_cell.length_b   1.000
_cell.length_c   1.000
_cell.angle_alpha   90.00
_cell.angle_beta   90.00
_cell.angle_gamma   90.00
#
_symmetry.space_group_name_H-M   'P 1'
#
loop_
_entity.id
_entity.type
_entity.pdbx_description
1 polymer ?
#
loop_
_entity_poly.entity_id
_entity_poly.type
_entity_poly.pdbx_seq_one_letter_code
_entity_poly.pdbx_strand_id
1 'polypeptide(L)'
;MEPSGQYTATLEFAGPHVELGDLTVQSSSQFTLNPLGGTPAPSAYVFARPDSLILDGATEFDFNPDFVSEPGQAHFELVRRP
;
A
#
# COMPACT_ATOMS: atom_id res chain seq x y z
N MET A 1 -6.23 15.67 -11.73
CA MET A 1 -6.82 14.37 -11.39
C MET A 1 -5.62 13.46 -11.20
N GLU A 2 -5.34 13.08 -9.96
CA GLU A 2 -4.22 12.17 -9.68
C GLU A 2 -4.56 10.79 -10.29
N PRO A 3 -3.61 10.11 -10.96
CA PRO A 3 -3.95 8.92 -11.73
C PRO A 3 -4.17 7.69 -10.84
N SER A 4 -5.39 7.15 -10.87
CA SER A 4 -5.66 5.76 -10.48
C SER A 4 -5.11 4.79 -11.54
N GLY A 5 -4.84 3.53 -11.16
CA GLY A 5 -4.32 2.53 -12.10
C GLY A 5 -4.00 1.18 -11.46
N GLN A 6 -3.47 0.27 -12.26
CA GLN A 6 -3.08 -1.06 -11.79
C GLN A 6 -1.77 -1.02 -10.99
N TYR A 7 -1.66 -1.87 -9.98
CA TYR A 7 -0.43 -2.10 -9.23
C TYR A 7 -0.09 -3.59 -9.15
N THR A 8 1.19 -3.84 -8.89
CA THR A 8 1.72 -5.15 -8.53
C THR A 8 2.63 -4.96 -7.34
N ALA A 9 2.41 -5.70 -6.28
CA ALA A 9 3.23 -5.70 -5.08
C ALA A 9 3.80 -7.11 -4.85
N THR A 10 5.02 -7.18 -4.33
CA THR A 10 5.66 -8.46 -3.98
C THR A 10 6.22 -8.36 -2.58
N LEU A 11 5.78 -9.26 -1.71
CA LEU A 11 6.32 -9.43 -0.37
C LEU A 11 7.25 -10.65 -0.36
N GLU A 12 8.53 -10.40 -0.05
CA GLU A 12 9.51 -11.46 0.17
C GLU A 12 9.57 -11.83 1.65
N PHE A 13 8.56 -12.55 2.13
CA PHE A 13 8.50 -13.06 3.51
C PHE A 13 8.01 -14.51 3.51
N ALA A 14 8.81 -15.42 4.06
CA ALA A 14 8.56 -16.87 4.02
C ALA A 14 8.36 -17.46 2.60
N GLY A 15 8.71 -16.71 1.55
CA GLY A 15 8.48 -17.03 0.13
C GLY A 15 7.99 -15.79 -0.63
N PRO A 16 8.05 -15.78 -1.97
CA PRO A 16 7.50 -14.68 -2.76
C PRO A 16 5.97 -14.73 -2.76
N HIS A 17 5.34 -13.68 -2.26
CA HIS A 17 3.88 -13.48 -2.32
C HIS A 17 3.60 -12.30 -3.24
N VAL A 18 2.79 -12.52 -4.27
CA VAL A 18 2.48 -11.49 -5.28
C VAL A 18 1.04 -11.07 -5.11
N GLU A 19 0.84 -9.77 -4.89
CA GLU A 19 -0.47 -9.14 -4.84
C GLU A 19 -0.67 -8.27 -6.08
N LEU A 20 -1.86 -8.32 -6.66
CA LEU A 20 -2.24 -7.57 -7.86
C LEU A 20 -3.52 -6.81 -7.55
N GLY A 21 -3.69 -5.62 -8.11
CA GLY A 21 -4.92 -4.88 -7.91
C GLY A 21 -4.96 -3.51 -8.54
N ASP A 22 -5.91 -2.70 -8.08
CA ASP A 22 -6.12 -1.33 -8.53
C ASP A 22 -5.85 -0.34 -7.39
N LEU A 23 -5.06 0.68 -7.67
CA LEU A 23 -4.88 1.84 -6.82
C LEU A 23 -5.90 2.92 -7.22
N THR A 24 -6.69 3.37 -6.24
CA THR A 24 -7.61 4.50 -6.40
C THR A 24 -7.12 5.70 -5.60
N VAL A 25 -6.83 6.83 -6.27
CA VAL A 25 -6.47 8.07 -5.58
C VAL A 25 -7.73 8.83 -5.19
N GLN A 26 -7.86 9.15 -3.90
CA GLN A 26 -9.03 9.84 -3.34
C GLN A 26 -8.79 11.35 -3.21
N SER A 27 -7.58 11.72 -2.81
CA SER A 27 -7.16 13.11 -2.63
C SER A 27 -5.65 13.23 -2.80
N SER A 28 -5.10 14.44 -2.63
CA SER A 28 -3.66 14.67 -2.73
C SER A 28 -2.82 13.96 -1.68
N SER A 29 -3.40 13.30 -0.68
CA SER A 29 -2.65 12.57 0.36
C SER A 29 -3.26 11.24 0.75
N GLN A 30 -4.31 10.80 0.05
CA GLN A 30 -5.05 9.58 0.38
C GLN A 30 -5.30 8.75 -0.87
N PHE A 31 -5.09 7.44 -0.74
CA PHE A 31 -5.35 6.46 -1.77
C PHE A 31 -5.84 5.15 -1.14
N THR A 32 -6.38 4.27 -1.95
CA THR A 32 -6.79 2.93 -1.53
C THR A 32 -6.22 1.92 -2.50
N LEU A 33 -5.55 0.91 -1.96
CA LEU A 33 -5.17 -0.29 -2.71
C LEU A 33 -6.37 -1.23 -2.68
N ASN A 34 -6.81 -1.69 -3.85
CA ASN A 34 -7.91 -2.63 -4.02
C ASN A 34 -7.32 -3.92 -4.55
N PRO A 35 -6.97 -4.88 -3.68
CA PRO A 35 -6.32 -6.13 -4.07
C PRO A 35 -7.35 -7.03 -4.77
N LEU A 36 -6.91 -7.86 -5.73
CA LEU A 36 -7.80 -8.73 -6.50
C LEU A 36 -8.39 -9.83 -5.60
N GLY A 37 -9.67 -9.69 -5.24
CA GLY A 37 -10.34 -10.62 -4.33
C GLY A 37 -10.02 -10.39 -2.85
N GLY A 38 -9.28 -9.33 -2.53
CA GLY A 38 -8.93 -8.92 -1.17
C GLY A 38 -9.81 -7.81 -0.62
N THR A 39 -9.48 -7.38 0.61
CA THR A 39 -10.14 -6.22 1.24
C THR A 39 -9.42 -4.93 0.84
N PRO A 40 -10.14 -3.85 0.50
CA PRO A 40 -9.52 -2.57 0.21
C PRO A 40 -8.68 -2.07 1.40
N ALA A 41 -7.45 -1.66 1.12
CA ALA A 41 -6.48 -1.18 2.09
C ALA A 41 -6.32 0.34 1.95
N PRO A 42 -6.99 1.15 2.80
CA PRO A 42 -6.83 2.60 2.78
C PRO A 42 -5.45 3.00 3.30
N SER A 43 -4.83 3.93 2.60
CA SER A 43 -3.50 4.45 2.91
C SER A 43 -3.47 5.97 2.77
N ALA A 44 -2.61 6.60 3.56
CA ALA A 44 -2.35 8.02 3.49
C ALA A 44 -0.85 8.27 3.49
N TYR A 45 -0.45 9.41 2.92
CA TYR A 45 0.92 9.87 3.01
C TYR A 45 1.00 11.31 3.48
N VAL A 46 2.11 11.64 4.13
CA VAL A 46 2.40 12.97 4.66
C VAL A 46 3.86 13.32 4.38
N PHE A 47 4.11 14.54 3.93
CA PHE A 47 5.47 15.09 3.90
C PHE A 47 5.87 15.49 5.32
N ALA A 48 6.56 14.61 6.02
CA ALA A 48 7.04 14.87 7.38
C ALA A 48 8.14 15.95 7.42
N ARG A 49 8.89 16.10 6.32
CA ARG A 49 9.93 17.13 6.08
C ARG A 49 9.99 17.43 4.58
N PRO A 50 10.68 18.51 4.13
CA PRO A 50 10.79 18.84 2.71
C PRO A 50 11.38 17.72 1.83
N ASP A 51 12.15 16.81 2.42
CA ASP A 51 12.85 15.71 1.79
C ASP A 51 12.39 14.32 2.27
N SER A 52 11.35 14.24 3.11
CA SER A 52 10.86 12.98 3.64
C SER A 52 9.35 12.85 3.55
N LEU A 53 8.89 11.69 3.10
CA LEU A 53 7.50 11.28 3.08
C LEU A 53 7.32 10.06 3.99
N ILE A 54 6.25 10.08 4.78
CA ILE A 54 5.76 8.94 5.54
C ILE A 54 4.50 8.45 4.84
N LEU A 55 4.41 7.14 4.60
CA LEU A 55 3.22 6.46 4.12
C LEU A 55 2.76 5.49 5.20
N ASP A 56 1.55 5.70 5.69
CA ASP A 56 0.90 4.86 6.70
C ASP A 56 -0.45 4.38 6.18
N GLY A 57 -0.75 3.11 6.38
CA GLY A 57 -2.02 2.54 5.93
C GLY A 57 -2.23 1.11 6.35
N ALA A 58 -3.43 0.60 6.11
CA ALA A 58 -3.65 -0.84 6.15
C ALA A 58 -2.79 -1.50 5.06
N THR A 59 -2.32 -2.72 5.33
CA THR A 59 -1.66 -3.53 4.31
C THR A 59 -2.67 -4.40 3.56
N GLU A 60 -2.42 -4.60 2.28
CA GLU A 60 -3.12 -5.51 1.39
C GLU A 60 -2.68 -6.97 1.54
N PHE A 61 -1.54 -7.23 2.20
CA PHE A 61 -0.93 -8.55 2.21
C PHE A 61 -1.64 -9.52 3.15
N ASP A 62 -1.95 -10.69 2.60
CA ASP A 62 -2.29 -11.90 3.34
C ASP A 62 -0.99 -12.63 3.74
N PHE A 63 -0.74 -12.72 5.04
CA PHE A 63 0.50 -13.25 5.60
C PHE A 63 0.46 -14.77 5.82
N ASN A 64 -0.72 -15.39 5.86
CA ASN A 64 -0.92 -16.81 6.20
C ASN A 64 -1.60 -17.63 5.07
N PRO A 65 -1.45 -17.17 3.82
CA PRO A 65 -2.30 -17.41 2.64
C PRO A 65 -3.63 -18.15 2.87
N ASP A 66 -4.50 -17.65 3.74
CA ASP A 66 -5.82 -18.25 4.02
C ASP A 66 -7.01 -17.55 3.33
N PHE A 67 -6.72 -16.51 2.54
CA PHE A 67 -7.67 -15.63 1.85
C PHE A 67 -8.56 -14.81 2.81
N VAL A 68 -8.17 -14.69 4.08
CA VAL A 68 -8.84 -13.84 5.06
C VAL A 68 -7.90 -12.68 5.39
N SER A 69 -8.40 -11.46 5.16
CA SER A 69 -7.63 -10.25 5.48
C SER A 69 -7.22 -10.22 6.95
N GLU A 70 -5.94 -9.97 7.18
CA GLU A 70 -5.37 -9.83 8.51
C GLU A 70 -5.26 -8.36 8.93
N PRO A 71 -5.37 -8.09 10.25
CA PRO A 71 -5.06 -6.79 10.78
C PRO A 71 -3.55 -6.53 10.64
N GLY A 72 -3.16 -5.71 9.66
CA GLY A 72 -1.79 -5.26 9.45
C GLY A 72 -1.73 -3.79 9.03
N GLN A 73 -0.65 -3.11 9.43
CA GLN A 73 -0.35 -1.76 8.97
C GLN A 73 1.01 -1.75 8.27
N ALA A 74 1.07 -1.06 7.14
CA ALA A 74 2.31 -0.75 6.45
C ALA A 74 2.76 0.65 6.85
N HIS A 75 4.03 0.76 7.23
CA HIS A 75 4.70 2.03 7.52
C HIS A 75 5.95 2.13 6.65
N PHE A 76 6.00 3.14 5.78
CA PHE A 76 7.16 3.43 4.94
C PHE A 76 7.67 4.84 5.21
N GLU A 77 8.97 4.94 5.49
CA GLU A 77 9.69 6.20 5.50
C GLU A 77 10.54 6.32 4.24
N LEU A 78 10.21 7.28 3.39
CA LEU A 78 10.92 7.57 2.16
C LEU A 78 11.68 8.88 2.31
N VAL A 79 13.01 8.80 2.22
CA VAL A 79 13.89 9.97 2.21
C VAL A 79 14.41 10.20 0.80
N ARG A 80 14.15 11.38 0.24
CA ARG A 80 14.66 11.79 -1.06
C ARG A 80 16.19 11.90 -0.97
N ARG A 81 16.88 11.11 -1.80
CA ARG A 81 18.33 11.28 -2.01
C ARG A 81 18.56 12.28 -3.15
N PRO A 82 19.58 13.16 -3.03
CA PRO A 82 19.94 14.11 -4.08
C PRO A 82 20.41 13.43 -5.36
#